data_AF-A0A519S554-F1
#
_entry.id   AF-A0A519S554-F1
#
_cell.length_a   1.000
_cell.length_b   1.000
_cell.length_c   1.000
_cell.angle_alpha   90.00
_cell.angle_beta   90.00
_cell.angle_gamma   90.00
#
_symmetry.space_group_name_H-M   'P 1'
#
loop_
_entity.id
_entity.type
_entity.pdbx_description
1 polymer ?
#
loop_
_entity_poly.entity_id
_entity_poly.type
_entity_poly.pdbx_seq_one_letter_code
_entity_poly.pdbx_strand_id
1 'polypeptide(L)' 'IHWSAEMEQAWEAIKAHPAVTVTVDLFYVGLVFFRKKQPRQDFWLRY' A
#
# COMPACT_ATOMS: atom_id res chain seq x y z
N ILE A 1 4.12 9.09 -0.91
CA ILE A 1 4.80 7.88 -0.37
C ILE A 1 6.28 7.85 -0.78
N HIS A 2 6.62 8.28 -1.99
CA HIS A 2 8.00 8.34 -2.52
C HIS A 2 8.83 9.59 -2.15
N TRP A 3 8.64 10.14 -0.96
CA TRP A 3 9.27 11.41 -0.56
C TRP A 3 10.49 11.21 0.34
N SER A 4 10.66 10.03 0.93
CA SER A 4 11.87 9.59 1.63
C SER A 4 11.99 8.07 1.63
N ALA A 5 13.21 7.56 1.77
CA ALA A 5 13.47 6.12 1.87
C ALA A 5 12.78 5.49 3.11
N GLU A 6 12.66 6.26 4.20
CA GLU A 6 11.98 5.84 5.43
C GLU A 6 10.47 5.66 5.19
N MET A 7 9.85 6.54 4.40
CA MET A 7 8.44 6.41 4.05
C MET A 7 8.21 5.20 3.16
N GLU A 8 9.11 4.92 2.21
CA GLU A 8 9.02 3.71 1.37
C GLU A 8 9.15 2.44 2.21
N GLN A 9 10.09 2.39 3.17
CA GLN A 9 10.20 1.28 4.10
C GLN A 9 8.94 1.11 4.96
N ALA A 10 8.39 2.21 5.49
CA ALA A 10 7.13 2.18 6.23
C ALA A 10 5.97 1.68 5.36
N TRP A 11 5.95 2.04 4.07
CA TRP A 11 4.95 1.56 3.12
C TRP A 11 5.08 0.07 2.82
N GLU A 12 6.30 -0.44 2.63
CA GLU A 12 6.55 -1.88 2.48
C GLU A 12 6.12 -2.66 3.74
N ALA A 13 6.38 -2.12 4.93
CA ALA A 13 5.94 -2.72 6.19
C ALA A 13 4.40 -2.77 6.31
N ILE A 14 3.72 -1.68 5.91
CA ILE A 14 2.26 -1.63 5.88
C ILE A 14 1.70 -2.64 4.88
N LYS A 15 2.26 -2.69 3.66
CA LYS A 15 1.89 -3.71 2.67
C LYS A 15 2.06 -5.09 3.27
N ALA A 16 3.19 -5.43 3.88
CA ALA A 16 3.45 -6.76 4.43
C ALA A 16 2.51 -7.18 5.58
N HIS A 17 1.79 -6.24 6.20
CA HIS A 17 0.95 -6.53 7.35
C HIS A 17 -0.22 -7.48 7.00
N PRO A 18 -0.46 -8.57 7.76
CA PRO A 18 -1.44 -9.61 7.42
C PRO A 18 -2.90 -9.16 7.48
N ALA A 19 -3.19 -8.05 8.15
CA ALA A 19 -4.53 -7.44 8.14
C ALA A 19 -4.81 -6.62 6.87
N VAL A 20 -3.76 -6.26 6.12
CA VAL A 20 -3.88 -5.47 4.90
C VAL A 20 -4.27 -6.39 3.74
N THR A 21 -5.36 -6.01 3.10
CA THR A 21 -5.96 -6.75 1.99
C THR A 21 -5.74 -6.05 0.66
N VAL A 22 -5.83 -4.73 0.60
CA VAL A 22 -5.57 -4.01 -0.63
C VAL A 22 -4.75 -2.78 -0.33
N THR A 23 -3.73 -2.53 -1.14
CA THR A 23 -3.03 -1.24 -1.15
C THR A 23 -3.13 -0.58 -2.51
N VAL A 24 -3.30 0.74 -2.51
CA VAL A 24 -3.33 1.55 -3.74
C VAL A 24 -2.31 2.66 -3.58
N ASP A 25 -1.37 2.72 -4.51
CA ASP A 25 -0.36 3.76 -4.59
C ASP A 25 -0.75 4.83 -5.63
N LEU A 26 -0.95 6.06 -5.15
CA LEU A 26 -1.25 7.23 -5.96
C LEU A 26 -0.06 8.22 -5.98
N PHE A 27 1.18 7.73 -5.89
CA PHE A 27 2.46 8.45 -5.83
C PHE A 27 2.66 9.29 -4.56
N TYR A 28 1.72 10.20 -4.29
CA TYR A 28 1.74 11.08 -3.13
C TYR A 28 0.91 10.49 -1.98
N VAL A 29 -0.19 9.82 -2.29
CA VAL A 29 -1.16 9.28 -1.33
C VAL A 29 -1.22 7.76 -1.44
N GLY A 30 -1.22 7.08 -0.29
CA GLY A 30 -1.43 5.63 -0.20
C GLY A 30 -2.76 5.30 0.44
N LEU A 31 -3.54 4.42 -0.18
CA LEU A 31 -4.78 3.90 0.41
C LEU A 31 -4.55 2.47 0.88
N VAL A 32 -5.07 2.13 2.06
CA VAL A 32 -4.93 0.82 2.69
C VAL A 32 -6.30 0.31 3.10
N PHE A 33 -6.65 -0.91 2.70
CA PHE A 33 -7.93 -1.54 3.01
C PHE A 33 -7.71 -2.82 3.81
N PHE A 34 -8.56 -3.05 4.81
CA PHE A 34 -8.48 -4.20 5.75
C PHE A 34 -9.61 -5.22 5.54
N ARG A 35 -10.31 -5.17 4.40
CA ARG A 35 -11.54 -5.93 4.15
C ARG A 35 -11.22 -7.38 3.72
N LYS A 36 -11.38 -8.33 4.65
CA LYS A 36 -11.09 -9.77 4.48
C LYS A 36 -11.91 -10.54 3.42
N LYS A 37 -12.89 -9.92 2.76
CA LYS A 37 -13.72 -10.59 1.73
C LYS A 37 -13.08 -10.64 0.34
N GLN A 38 -12.01 -9.89 0.11
CA GLN A 38 -11.31 -9.84 -1.18
C GLN A 38 -9.89 -10.41 -1.03
N PRO A 39 -9.39 -11.11 -2.06
CA PRO A 39 -8.00 -11.57 -2.09
C PRO A 39 -7.05 -10.36 -2.07
N ARG A 40 -5.82 -10.59 -1.60
CA ARG A 40 -4.85 -9.52 -1.48
C ARG A 40 -4.43 -8.97 -2.84
N GLN A 41 -4.50 -7.66 -3.05
CA GLN A 41 -4.20 -7.00 -4.32
C GLN A 41 -3.46 -5.67 -4.11
N ASP A 42 -2.46 -5.41 -4.93
CA ASP A 42 -1.68 -4.18 -4.90
C ASP A 42 -1.84 -3.45 -6.25
N PHE A 43 -2.32 -2.20 -6.20
CA PHE A 43 -2.52 -1.36 -7.39
C PHE A 43 -1.55 -0.18 -7.35
N TRP A 44 -0.93 0.11 -8.49
CA TRP A 44 -0.07 1.28 -8.65
C TRP A 44 -0.45 2.00 -9.94
N LEU A 45 -0.51 3.32 -9.87
CA LEU A 45 -0.76 4.15 -11.05
C LEU A 45 0.53 4.26 -11.87
N ARG A 46 0.43 4.12 -13.20
CA ARG A 46 1.55 4.31 -14.14
C ARG A 46 1.16 5.38 -15.15
N TYR A 47 1.95 6.46 -15.23
CA TYR A 47 1.88 7.50 -16.26
C TYR A 47 3.28 7.72 -16.83
#